data_AF-A0A645DEA0-F1
#
_entry.id   AF-A0A645DEA0-F1
#
_cell.length_a   1.000
_cell.length_b   1.000
_cell.length_c   1.000
_cell.angle_alpha   90.00
_cell.angle_beta   90.00
_cell.angle_gamma   90.00
#
_symmetry.space_group_name_H-M   'P 1'
#
loop_
_entity.id
_entity.type
_entity.pdbx_description
1 polymer ?
#
loop_
_entity_poly.entity_id
_entity_poly.type
_entity_poly.pdbx_seq_one_letter_code
_entity_poly.pdbx_strand_id
1 'polypeptide(L)'
;MQDYQKVKVTDSNLGLVAAAKAYLQMLGANSGEILTGQDITGIITDIQNVVIDGNSYYYLTLQNDEIIYKAIITLDDRLPFIHVGDKISFSHSDGVIITVNTVDKVTPQIPVE
;
A
#
# COMPACT_ATOMS: atom_id res chain seq x y z
N MET A 1 -3.80 -34.17 -18.68
CA MET A 1 -3.47 -33.98 -17.26
C MET A 1 -2.99 -32.54 -17.12
N GLN A 2 -3.30 -31.87 -16.01
CA GLN A 2 -3.27 -30.42 -15.88
C GLN A 2 -1.87 -29.91 -15.54
N ASP A 3 -1.24 -29.16 -16.45
CA ASP A 3 -0.01 -28.41 -16.16
C ASP A 3 -0.41 -27.02 -15.65
N TYR A 4 -0.61 -26.91 -14.34
CA TYR A 4 -0.76 -25.62 -13.69
C TYR A 4 0.60 -24.91 -13.70
N GLN A 5 0.75 -24.02 -14.68
CA GLN A 5 1.85 -23.07 -14.75
C GLN A 5 1.91 -22.26 -13.46
N LYS A 6 3.01 -22.41 -12.71
CA LYS A 6 3.39 -21.55 -11.60
C LYS A 6 3.44 -20.10 -12.09
N VAL A 7 2.44 -19.30 -11.76
CA VAL A 7 2.57 -17.84 -11.82
C VAL A 7 3.17 -17.39 -10.50
N LYS A 8 4.50 -17.23 -10.49
CA LYS A 8 5.17 -16.32 -9.57
C LYS A 8 4.51 -14.95 -9.78
N VAL A 9 3.62 -14.55 -8.89
CA VAL A 9 3.34 -13.12 -8.66
C VAL A 9 4.47 -12.60 -7.79
N THR A 10 5.63 -12.42 -8.40
CA THR A 10 6.78 -11.78 -7.79
C THR A 10 7.58 -11.20 -8.93
N ASP A 11 8.03 -9.95 -8.79
CA ASP A 11 8.94 -9.24 -9.70
C ASP A 11 8.35 -8.34 -10.80
N SER A 12 7.08 -7.95 -10.78
CA SER A 12 6.64 -6.79 -11.61
C SER A 12 7.18 -5.45 -11.11
N ASN A 13 7.77 -5.39 -9.91
CA ASN A 13 8.29 -4.16 -9.31
C ASN A 13 9.70 -3.73 -9.75
N LEU A 14 10.41 -4.54 -10.53
CA LEU A 14 11.75 -4.16 -11.02
C LEU A 14 11.70 -3.10 -12.14
N GLY A 15 10.57 -2.97 -12.84
CA GLY A 15 10.43 -2.06 -13.99
C GLY A 15 10.22 -0.59 -13.60
N LEU A 16 9.36 -0.33 -12.60
CA LEU A 16 9.02 1.04 -12.17
C LEU A 16 10.19 1.71 -11.44
N VAL A 17 10.93 0.94 -10.64
CA VAL A 17 12.11 1.40 -9.90
C VAL A 17 13.23 1.82 -10.85
N ALA A 18 13.43 1.12 -11.96
CA ALA A 18 14.46 1.47 -12.94
C ALA A 18 14.21 2.83 -13.61
N ALA A 19 12.96 3.14 -13.94
CA ALA A 19 12.60 4.41 -14.58
C ALA A 19 12.75 5.60 -13.63
N ALA A 20 12.30 5.47 -12.38
CA ALA A 20 12.47 6.51 -11.36
C ALA A 20 13.96 6.76 -11.06
N LYS A 21 14.78 5.70 -11.03
CA LYS A 21 16.23 5.78 -10.83
C LYS A 21 16.90 6.59 -11.95
N ALA A 22 16.49 6.43 -13.21
CA ALA A 22 17.07 7.17 -14.33
C ALA A 22 16.80 8.68 -14.23
N TYR A 23 15.58 9.06 -13.82
CA TYR A 23 15.19 10.46 -13.67
C TYR A 23 15.96 11.15 -12.54
N LEU A 24 16.10 10.50 -11.38
CA LEU A 24 16.75 11.08 -10.21
C LEU A 24 18.27 11.16 -10.35
N GLN A 25 18.90 10.22 -11.05
CA GLN A 25 20.32 10.28 -11.38
C GLN A 25 20.66 11.47 -12.29
N MET A 26 19.73 11.89 -13.17
CA MET A 26 19.92 13.06 -14.03
C MET A 26 19.77 14.39 -13.25
N LEU A 27 19.06 14.38 -12.12
CA LEU A 27 18.79 15.58 -11.31
C LEU A 27 19.86 15.89 -10.25
N GLY A 28 20.95 15.12 -10.18
CA GLY A 28 22.11 15.45 -9.31
C GLY A 28 21.84 15.39 -7.81
N ALA A 29 20.71 14.82 -7.38
CA ALA A 29 20.37 14.66 -5.97
C ALA A 29 21.21 13.53 -5.34
N ASN A 30 22.31 13.90 -4.69
CA ASN A 30 22.93 13.04 -3.70
C ASN A 30 21.96 12.94 -2.51
N SER A 31 21.54 11.71 -2.17
CA SER A 31 20.68 11.37 -1.04
C SER A 31 19.16 11.50 -1.25
N GLY A 32 18.66 11.10 -2.43
CA GLY A 32 17.28 10.60 -2.51
C GLY A 32 17.32 9.09 -2.37
N GLU A 33 17.15 8.55 -1.16
CA GLU A 33 16.87 7.13 -1.01
C GLU A 33 15.65 6.83 -1.88
N ILE A 34 15.86 6.09 -2.97
CA ILE A 34 14.75 5.52 -3.71
C ILE A 34 14.09 4.59 -2.68
N LEU A 35 13.00 5.04 -2.06
CA LEU A 35 12.19 4.17 -1.23
C LEU A 35 11.64 3.09 -2.15
N THR A 36 12.37 1.98 -2.26
CA THR A 36 11.94 0.79 -2.97
C THR A 36 10.82 0.18 -2.16
N GLY A 37 9.62 0.75 -2.32
CA GLY A 37 8.42 0.27 -1.67
C GLY A 37 8.16 -1.17 -2.10
N GLN A 38 7.81 -2.01 -1.13
CA GLN A 38 7.24 -3.32 -1.41
C GLN A 38 5.73 -3.12 -1.60
N ASP A 39 5.21 -3.59 -2.73
CA ASP A 39 3.76 -3.61 -2.93
C ASP A 39 3.15 -4.78 -2.18
N ILE A 40 2.10 -4.48 -1.44
CA ILE A 40 1.28 -5.47 -0.75
C ILE A 40 -0.18 -5.23 -1.06
N THR A 41 -0.96 -6.29 -1.00
CA THR A 41 -2.42 -6.24 -1.09
C THR A 41 -3.00 -7.13 -0.01
N GLY A 42 -3.93 -6.61 0.78
CA GLY A 42 -4.54 -7.34 1.87
C GLY A 42 -5.89 -6.79 2.29
N ILE A 43 -6.56 -7.54 3.16
CA ILE A 43 -7.80 -7.11 3.82
C ILE A 43 -7.43 -6.42 5.13
N ILE A 44 -7.98 -5.23 5.38
CA ILE A 44 -7.76 -4.49 6.62
C ILE A 44 -8.45 -5.23 7.77
N THR A 45 -7.70 -5.57 8.81
CA THR A 45 -8.22 -6.24 10.03
C THR A 45 -8.46 -5.28 11.18
N ASP A 46 -7.64 -4.24 11.29
CA ASP A 46 -7.81 -3.16 12.26
C ASP A 46 -7.33 -1.84 11.66
N ILE A 47 -7.93 -0.74 12.11
CA ILE A 47 -7.53 0.61 11.71
C ILE A 47 -7.70 1.60 12.84
N GLN A 48 -6.67 2.41 13.08
CA GLN A 48 -6.66 3.45 14.11
C GLN A 48 -6.21 4.79 13.52
N ASN A 49 -6.87 5.86 13.92
CA ASN A 49 -6.45 7.23 13.60
C ASN A 49 -5.75 7.86 14.82
N VAL A 50 -4.56 8.41 14.62
CA VAL A 50 -3.76 9.07 15.66
C VAL A 50 -3.20 10.38 15.13
N VAL A 51 -3.33 11.46 15.91
CA VAL A 51 -2.72 12.75 15.59
C VAL A 51 -1.39 12.89 16.34
N ILE A 52 -0.30 13.08 15.61
CA ILE A 52 1.05 13.28 16.14
C ILE A 52 1.59 14.58 15.57
N ASP A 53 1.98 15.52 16.43
CA ASP A 53 2.53 16.83 16.03
C ASP A 53 1.64 17.61 15.02
N GLY A 54 0.32 17.50 15.17
CA GLY A 54 -0.66 18.15 14.29
C GLY A 54 -0.89 17.44 12.94
N ASN A 55 -0.18 16.34 12.67
CA ASN A 55 -0.40 15.49 11.50
C ASN A 55 -1.25 14.28 11.87
N SER A 56 -2.28 13.98 11.08
CA SER A 56 -3.09 12.78 11.28
C SER A 56 -2.47 11.59 10.56
N TYR A 57 -2.31 10.50 11.30
CA TYR A 57 -1.80 9.22 10.84
C TYR A 57 -2.87 8.15 10.96
N TYR A 58 -2.92 7.28 9.97
CA TYR A 58 -3.67 6.04 10.00
C TYR A 58 -2.71 4.88 10.22
N TYR A 59 -3.00 4.08 11.24
CA TYR A 59 -2.35 2.82 11.51
C TYR A 59 -3.29 1.70 11.11
N LEU A 60 -2.83 0.75 10.31
CA LEU A 60 -3.64 -0.37 9.87
C LEU A 60 -2.86 -1.68 9.92
N THR A 61 -3.59 -2.77 10.14
CA THR A 61 -3.07 -4.14 10.05
C THR A 61 -3.80 -4.89 8.95
N LEU A 62 -3.11 -5.85 8.33
CA LEU A 62 -3.68 -6.69 7.29
C LEU A 62 -3.96 -8.10 7.81
N GLN A 63 -4.87 -8.81 7.14
CA GLN A 63 -5.15 -10.19 7.46
C GLN A 63 -3.94 -11.09 7.15
N ASN A 64 -3.55 -11.93 8.12
CA ASN A 64 -2.36 -12.80 8.06
C ASN A 64 -1.04 -12.03 7.96
N ASP A 65 -1.01 -10.78 8.44
CA ASP A 65 0.20 -9.98 8.56
C ASP A 65 0.33 -9.45 10.00
N GLU A 66 1.55 -9.47 10.52
CA GLU A 66 1.88 -8.97 11.86
C GLU A 66 2.46 -7.55 11.82
N ILE A 67 2.70 -7.02 10.62
CA ILE A 67 3.23 -5.66 10.42
C ILE A 67 2.11 -4.62 10.62
N ILE A 68 2.42 -3.61 11.43
CA ILE A 68 1.58 -2.41 11.56
C ILE A 68 2.04 -1.39 10.52
N TYR A 69 1.15 -1.06 9.60
CA TYR A 69 1.41 -0.08 8.57
C TYR A 69 0.96 1.30 9.02
N LYS A 70 1.78 2.33 8.74
CA LYS A 70 1.46 3.73 9.04
C LYS A 70 1.37 4.57 7.77
N ALA A 71 0.33 5.37 7.63
CA ALA A 71 0.15 6.31 6.54
C ALA A 71 -0.22 7.69 7.07
N ILE A 72 0.34 8.75 6.50
CA ILE A 72 -0.13 10.12 6.77
C ILE A 72 -1.40 10.38 5.95
N ILE A 73 -2.39 11.07 6.54
CA ILE A 73 -3.66 11.36 5.86
C ILE A 73 -3.47 12.11 4.53
N THR A 74 -2.43 12.94 4.43
CA THR A 74 -2.12 13.73 3.23
C THR A 74 -1.56 12.88 2.09
N LEU A 75 -1.31 11.59 2.31
CA LEU A 75 -0.80 10.69 1.29
C LEU A 75 -1.87 10.36 0.25
N ASP A 76 -3.11 10.13 0.68
CA ASP A 76 -4.21 9.76 -0.20
C ASP A 76 -5.56 10.10 0.46
N ASP A 77 -6.40 10.85 -0.27
CA ASP A 77 -7.71 11.30 0.19
C ASP A 77 -8.72 10.16 0.43
N ARG A 78 -8.41 8.93 -0.01
CA ARG A 78 -9.23 7.75 0.26
C ARG A 78 -9.00 7.19 1.66
N LEU A 79 -7.87 7.49 2.31
CA LEU A 79 -7.51 6.96 3.63
C LEU A 79 -8.59 7.20 4.70
N PRO A 80 -9.22 8.39 4.82
CA PRO A 80 -10.27 8.61 5.81
C PRO A 80 -11.53 7.77 5.62
N PHE A 81 -11.71 7.21 4.43
CA PHE A 81 -12.89 6.45 4.09
C PHE A 81 -12.67 4.94 4.24
N ILE A 82 -11.44 4.45 4.42
CA ILE A 82 -11.17 3.00 4.52
C ILE A 82 -11.68 2.43 5.85
N HIS A 83 -12.18 1.20 5.80
CA HIS A 83 -12.76 0.51 6.95
C HIS A 83 -12.20 -0.91 7.09
N VAL A 84 -12.35 -1.48 8.28
CA VAL A 84 -12.08 -2.92 8.50
C VAL A 84 -12.92 -3.75 7.54
N GLY A 85 -12.29 -4.73 6.89
CA GLY A 85 -12.89 -5.57 5.86
C GLY A 85 -12.70 -5.07 4.43
N ASP A 86 -12.28 -3.82 4.21
CA ASP A 86 -11.90 -3.36 2.89
C ASP A 86 -10.60 -4.01 2.42
N LYS A 87 -10.49 -4.20 1.10
CA LYS A 87 -9.25 -4.66 0.47
C LYS A 87 -8.47 -3.44 0.00
N ILE A 88 -7.20 -3.36 0.40
CA ILE A 88 -6.31 -2.26 0.04
C ILE A 88 -5.03 -2.79 -0.60
N SER A 89 -4.54 -2.08 -1.61
CA SER A 89 -3.24 -2.29 -2.24
C SER A 89 -2.40 -1.03 -2.11
N PHE A 90 -1.18 -1.18 -1.59
CA PHE A 90 -0.28 -0.05 -1.34
C PHE A 90 1.18 -0.48 -1.41
N SER A 91 2.07 0.50 -1.64
CA SER A 91 3.52 0.34 -1.52
C SER A 91 3.97 0.82 -0.15
N HIS A 92 4.83 0.06 0.52
CA HIS A 92 5.39 0.45 1.81
C HIS A 92 6.90 0.27 1.90
N SER A 93 7.55 1.09 2.72
CA SER A 93 8.96 0.96 3.09
C SER A 93 9.06 0.95 4.61
N ASP A 94 9.55 -0.16 5.18
CA ASP A 94 9.73 -0.34 6.64
C ASP A 94 8.47 0.01 7.46
N GLY A 95 7.33 -0.56 7.06
CA GLY A 95 6.01 -0.30 7.68
C GLY A 95 5.41 1.07 7.37
N VAL A 96 6.09 1.94 6.62
CA VAL A 96 5.55 3.25 6.20
C VAL A 96 4.94 3.13 4.82
N ILE A 97 3.65 3.44 4.69
CA ILE A 97 2.98 3.50 3.39
C ILE A 97 3.47 4.74 2.64
N ILE A 98 3.98 4.54 1.43
CA ILE A 98 4.54 5.60 0.59
C ILE A 98 3.68 5.89 -0.65
N THR A 99 2.80 4.95 -1.03
CA THR A 99 1.87 5.08 -2.16
C THR A 99 0.65 4.21 -1.92
N VAL A 100 -0.56 4.71 -2.18
CA VAL A 100 -1.79 3.88 -2.19
C VAL A 100 -2.19 3.61 -3.64
N ASN A 101 -2.25 2.34 -4.04
CA ASN A 101 -2.59 1.96 -5.41
C ASN A 101 -4.12 1.90 -5.55
N THR A 102 -4.79 1.01 -4.81
CA THR A 102 -6.22 0.75 -4.93
C THR A 102 -6.88 0.49 -3.58
N VAL A 103 -8.16 0.87 -3.45
CA VAL A 103 -9.02 0.58 -2.30
C VAL A 103 -10.32 0.01 -2.85
N ASP A 104 -10.54 -1.29 -2.65
CA ASP A 104 -11.76 -1.97 -3.02
C ASP A 104 -12.67 -2.10 -1.80
N LYS A 105 -13.81 -1.43 -1.84
CA LYS A 105 -14.87 -1.58 -0.84
C LYS A 105 -15.49 -2.96 -0.97
N VAL A 106 -15.35 -3.79 0.05
CA VAL A 106 -16.14 -5.02 0.14
C VAL A 106 -17.54 -4.62 0.56
N THR A 107 -18.32 -4.12 -0.40
CA THR A 107 -19.72 -3.77 -0.17
C THR A 107 -20.49 -5.06 0.14
N PRO A 108 -21.30 -5.11 1.22
CA PRO A 108 -22.33 -6.13 1.32
C PRO A 108 -23.26 -5.92 0.12
N GLN A 109 -23.29 -6.87 -0.81
CA GLN A 109 -24.32 -6.92 -1.83
C GLN A 109 -25.64 -7.09 -1.08
N ILE A 110 -26.46 -6.03 -1.01
CA ILE A 110 -27.85 -6.15 -0.56
C ILE A 110 -28.52 -7.08 -1.57
N PRO A 111 -29.09 -8.23 -1.15
CA PRO A 111 -29.86 -9.06 -2.06
C PRO A 111 -31.02 -8.22 -2.59
N VAL A 112 -31.13 -8.10 -3.92
CA VAL A 112 -32.31 -7.52 -4.54
C VAL A 112 -33.44 -8.53 -4.30
N GLU A 113 -34.45 -8.13 -3.51
CA GLU A 113 -35.67 -8.93 -3.26
C GLU A 113 -36.54 -9.04 -4.51
#